data_AF-A0A316JJZ3-F1
#
_entry.id   AF-A0A316JJZ3-F1
#
_cell.length_a   1.000
_cell.length_b   1.000
_cell.length_c   1.000
_cell.angle_alpha   90.00
_cell.angle_beta   90.00
_cell.angle_gamma   90.00
#
_symmetry.space_group_name_H-M   'P 1'
#
loop_
_entity.id
_entity.type
_entity.pdbx_description
1 polymer ?
#
loop_
_entity_poly.entity_id
_entity_poly.type
_entity_poly.pdbx_seq_one_letter_code
_entity_poly.pdbx_strand_id
1 'polypeptide(L)' 'MAMNWKPEAEAKLKEIPFFVRPAARKRIEGMANEAGLDVIDEAFFEDAKAKFGQK' A
#
# COMPACT_ATOMS: atom_id res chain seq x y z
N MET A 1 0.81 15.09 2.64
CA MET A 1 -0.55 14.70 3.07
C MET A 1 -0.54 13.20 3.22
N ALA A 2 -0.97 12.67 4.36
CA ALA A 2 -1.06 11.22 4.54
C ALA A 2 -2.21 10.70 3.69
N MET A 3 -1.96 9.67 2.87
CA MET A 3 -2.99 9.09 2.02
C MET A 3 -4.08 8.42 2.87
N ASN A 4 -5.32 8.38 2.40
CA ASN A 4 -6.36 7.64 3.10
C ASN A 4 -6.15 6.14 2.87
N TRP A 5 -6.08 5.36 3.93
CA TRP A 5 -5.99 3.91 3.84
C TRP A 5 -7.28 3.31 4.34
N LYS A 6 -7.85 2.36 3.58
CA LYS A 6 -8.97 1.58 4.08
C LYS A 6 -8.51 0.69 5.23
N PRO A 7 -9.40 0.39 6.20
CA PRO A 7 -9.08 -0.48 7.32
C PRO A 7 -8.60 -1.87 6.86
N GLU A 8 -9.11 -2.37 5.73
CA GLU A 8 -8.69 -3.64 5.12
C GLU A 8 -7.22 -3.57 4.63
N ALA A 9 -6.83 -2.50 3.95
CA ALA A 9 -5.45 -2.27 3.50
C ALA A 9 -4.49 -2.07 4.68
N GLU A 10 -4.91 -1.36 5.73
CA GLU A 10 -4.13 -1.21 6.96
C GLU A 10 -3.91 -2.54 7.68
N ALA A 11 -4.93 -3.41 7.72
CA ALA A 11 -4.81 -4.74 8.31
C ALA A 11 -3.74 -5.57 7.59
N LYS A 12 -3.75 -5.58 6.25
CA LYS A 12 -2.74 -6.26 5.43
C LYS A 12 -1.35 -5.63 5.57
N LEU A 13 -1.25 -4.31 5.69
CA LEU A 13 0.02 -3.63 5.99
C LEU A 13 0.57 -4.03 7.37
N LYS A 14 -0.30 -4.31 8.34
CA LYS A 14 0.11 -4.82 9.66
C LYS A 14 0.65 -6.26 9.60
N GLU A 15 0.23 -7.06 8.63
CA GLU A 15 0.82 -8.39 8.42
C GLU A 15 2.25 -8.33 7.86
N ILE A 16 2.58 -7.23 7.17
CA ILE A 16 3.92 -7.00 6.62
C ILE A 16 4.91 -6.68 7.77
N PRO A 17 6.14 -7.25 7.75
CA PRO A 17 7.16 -6.94 8.74
C PRO A 17 7.52 -5.45 8.81
N PHE A 18 7.82 -4.94 10.01
CA PHE A 18 8.01 -3.51 10.25
C PHE A 18 9.11 -2.85 9.39
N PHE A 19 10.14 -3.61 8.98
CA PHE A 19 11.24 -3.11 8.16
C PHE A 19 10.84 -2.87 6.69
N VAL A 20 9.88 -3.64 6.16
CA VAL A 20 9.33 -3.44 4.80
C VAL A 20 8.07 -2.57 4.78
N ARG A 21 7.37 -2.40 5.91
CA ARG A 21 6.19 -1.52 6.03
C ARG A 21 6.38 -0.12 5.44
N PRO A 22 7.41 0.67 5.82
CA PRO A 22 7.55 2.04 5.31
C PRO A 22 7.87 2.06 3.81
N ALA A 23 8.59 1.05 3.30
CA ALA A 23 8.89 0.94 1.88
C ALA A 23 7.64 0.55 1.07
N ALA A 24 6.88 -0.44 1.53
CA ALA A 24 5.61 -0.84 0.93
C ALA A 24 4.61 0.33 0.93
N ARG A 25 4.41 0.99 2.08
CA ARG A 25 3.51 2.13 2.22
C ARG A 25 3.85 3.25 1.23
N LYS A 26 5.11 3.69 1.17
CA LYS A 26 5.55 4.71 0.20
C LYS A 26 5.29 4.31 -1.25
N ARG A 27 5.56 3.05 -1.60
CA ARG A 27 5.37 2.51 -2.95
C ARG A 27 3.89 2.55 -3.35
N ILE A 28 3.03 2.12 -2.43
CA ILE A 28 1.57 2.07 -2.59
C ILE A 28 1.00 3.48 -2.68
N GLU A 29 1.41 4.39 -1.78
CA GLU A 29 0.99 5.80 -1.84
C GLU A 29 1.42 6.48 -3.15
N GLY A 30 2.63 6.19 -3.65
CA GLY A 30 3.10 6.69 -4.94
C GLY A 30 2.25 6.19 -6.11
N MET A 31 2.02 4.87 -6.19
CA MET A 31 1.19 4.28 -7.25
C MET A 31 -0.23 4.81 -7.22
N ALA A 32 -0.82 5.01 -6.04
CA ALA A 32 -2.17 5.52 -5.92
C ALA A 32 -2.25 7.00 -6.34
N ASN A 33 -1.24 7.80 -5.98
CA ASN A 33 -1.13 9.17 -6.43
C ASN A 33 -1.00 9.27 -7.96
N GLU A 34 -0.17 8.41 -8.57
CA GLU A 34 -0.05 8.29 -10.04
C GLU A 34 -1.35 7.84 -10.70
N ALA A 35 -2.11 6.96 -10.04
CA ALA A 35 -3.42 6.51 -10.50
C ALA A 35 -4.55 7.54 -10.27
N GLY A 36 -4.26 8.68 -9.62
CA GLY A 36 -5.26 9.68 -9.25
C GLY A 36 -6.24 9.20 -8.17
N LEU A 37 -5.87 8.15 -7.43
CA LEU A 37 -6.60 7.68 -6.26
C LEU A 37 -6.22 8.56 -5.06
N ASP A 38 -7.18 8.80 -4.18
CA ASP A 38 -6.95 9.46 -2.88
C ASP A 38 -6.99 8.45 -1.72
N VAL A 39 -7.50 7.24 -1.99
CA VAL A 39 -7.69 6.16 -1.03
C VAL A 39 -7.02 4.87 -1.50
N ILE A 40 -6.36 4.17 -0.57
CA ILE A 40 -5.79 2.84 -0.76
C ILE A 40 -6.82 1.80 -0.31
N ASP A 41 -7.35 1.05 -1.27
CA ASP A 41 -8.21 -0.11 -1.02
C ASP A 41 -7.40 -1.39 -0.80
N GLU A 42 -8.03 -2.44 -0.27
CA GLU A 42 -7.41 -3.77 -0.18
C GLU A 42 -6.96 -4.28 -1.55
N ALA A 43 -7.79 -4.15 -2.58
CA ALA A 43 -7.46 -4.62 -3.93
C ALA A 43 -6.21 -3.91 -4.48
N PHE A 44 -6.12 -2.59 -4.27
CA PHE A 44 -4.97 -1.81 -4.70
C PHE A 44 -3.72 -2.17 -3.89
N PHE A 45 -3.87 -2.36 -2.58
CA PHE A 45 -2.81 -2.81 -1.69
C PHE A 45 -2.26 -4.17 -2.13
N GLU A 46 -3.11 -5.15 -2.43
CA GLU A 46 -2.71 -6.49 -2.85
C GLU A 46 -1.98 -6.45 -4.21
N ASP A 47 -2.46 -5.67 -5.19
CA ASP A 47 -1.77 -5.47 -6.49
C ASP A 47 -0.36 -4.87 -6.29
N ALA A 48 -0.29 -3.80 -5.51
CA ALA A 48 0.96 -3.12 -5.22
C ALA A 48 1.93 -3.99 -4.40
N LYS A 49 1.42 -4.78 -3.45
CA LYS A 49 2.19 -5.77 -2.67
C LYS A 49 2.72 -6.89 -3.54
N ALA A 50 1.91 -7.42 -4.47
CA ALA A 50 2.34 -8.44 -5.43
C ALA A 50 3.51 -7.94 -6.29
N LYS A 51 3.46 -6.67 -6.72
CA LYS A 51 4.58 -6.01 -7.42
C LYS A 51 5.80 -5.75 -6.54
N PHE A 52 5.62 -5.64 -5.21
CA PHE A 52 6.72 -5.43 -4.26
C PHE A 52 7.51 -6.72 -3.97
N GLY A 53 6.83 -7.88 -3.93
CA GLY A 53 7.43 -9.18 -3.62
C GLY A 53 8.09 -9.89 -4.80
N GLN A 54 7.95 -9.37 -6.03
CA GLN A 54 8.53 -9.97 -7.22
C GLN A 54 9.94 -9.38 -7.47
N LYS A 55 10.94 -9.88 -6.74
CA LYS A 55 12.35 -9.82 -7.16
C LYS A 55 13.12 -11.03 -6.66
#